data_AF-A0A3Y7NU21-F1
#
_entry.id   AF-A0A3Y7NU21-F1
#
_cell.length_a   1.000
_cell.length_b   1.000
_cell.length_c   1.000
_cell.angle_alpha   90.00
_cell.angle_beta   90.00
_cell.angle_gamma   90.00
#
_symmetry.space_group_name_H-M   'P 1'
#
loop_
_entity.id
_entity.type
_entity.pdbx_description
1 polymer ?
#
loop_
_entity_poly.entity_id
_entity_poly.type
_entity_poly.pdbx_seq_one_letter_code
_entity_poly.pdbx_strand_id
1 'polypeptide(L)'
;MKKGVAQISDAVWAIGIFLLFFTFIFIPMSNWILDQYRASVAATQAKRVQQAVNTYIKDNHDTIAATATATNPFIFGVPQLISSGYLPTGFSPQNGFSATYQTRVFEPTANKLNSMTFLNGGVQLSKSLARKIAIGIGADGGIIDNGVAQGALGSWTMNLSSFGGYNPGEGSVVIAGFYDNGIKISDYLYRKAVPGHPELNTMSTSLNMGGNNISNAATTTTTNLNATTATVTDINATNVNSQTTRTVGETYTGGWFRTTGDTGWYSEKWGGGFHMTDSDWIRAYNNKSIYTAGQVQAGSIQSNGTIQSNGRMTTNEFVQINGVAIVGGTCSPNGLVGRDASGGILSCQSGVWKSTNFSLRVGATFQVWPGQTVNLGRFKLCINTYRIDGREMALTELIPTDAPDTNGNMNWRAMNATQYSSYYMGIHCFI
;
A
#
# COMPACT_ATOMS: atom_id res chain seq x y z
N MET A 1 -69.95 -91.59 43.23
CA MET A 1 -68.56 -91.11 43.08
C MET A 1 -67.94 -91.81 41.87
N LYS A 2 -67.70 -91.11 40.75
CA LYS A 2 -66.84 -91.50 39.60
C LYS A 2 -67.03 -90.48 38.45
N LYS A 3 -66.67 -89.22 38.69
CA LYS A 3 -66.50 -88.17 37.65
C LYS A 3 -65.19 -87.38 37.84
N GLY A 4 -64.22 -87.96 38.55
CA GLY A 4 -62.98 -87.27 38.94
C GLY A 4 -61.69 -87.76 38.28
N VAL A 5 -61.72 -88.84 37.48
CA VAL A 5 -60.49 -89.46 36.92
C VAL A 5 -60.35 -89.25 35.41
N ALA A 6 -61.45 -88.97 34.68
CA ALA A 6 -61.42 -88.78 33.23
C ALA A 6 -61.00 -87.37 32.77
N GLN A 7 -60.99 -86.36 33.66
CA GLN A 7 -60.53 -85.00 33.28
C GLN A 7 -59.01 -84.80 33.42
N ILE A 8 -58.32 -85.68 34.16
CA ILE A 8 -56.86 -85.59 34.33
C ILE A 8 -56.13 -86.18 33.10
N SER A 9 -56.68 -87.20 32.41
CA SER A 9 -56.04 -87.73 31.19
C SER A 9 -56.07 -86.74 30.03
N ASP A 10 -57.21 -86.11 29.76
CA ASP A 10 -57.34 -85.17 28.63
C ASP A 10 -56.56 -83.88 28.88
N ALA A 11 -56.50 -83.38 30.11
CA ALA A 11 -55.69 -82.23 30.48
C ALA A 11 -54.17 -82.53 30.37
N VAL A 12 -53.71 -83.72 30.74
CA VAL A 12 -52.29 -84.11 30.62
C VAL A 12 -51.87 -84.29 29.16
N TRP A 13 -52.73 -84.87 28.31
CA TRP A 13 -52.47 -84.95 26.87
C TRP A 13 -52.51 -83.57 26.20
N ALA A 14 -53.44 -82.69 26.58
CA ALA A 14 -53.51 -81.33 26.06
C ALA A 14 -52.28 -80.49 26.47
N ILE A 15 -51.80 -80.60 27.71
CA ILE A 15 -50.58 -79.91 28.17
C ILE A 15 -49.34 -80.50 27.49
N GLY A 16 -49.26 -81.83 27.32
CA GLY A 16 -48.17 -82.47 26.59
C GLY A 16 -48.09 -82.04 25.13
N ILE A 17 -49.22 -81.99 24.43
CA ILE A 17 -49.31 -81.48 23.05
C ILE A 17 -49.01 -79.98 22.98
N PHE A 18 -49.49 -79.18 23.95
CA PHE A 18 -49.18 -77.76 24.02
C PHE A 18 -47.70 -77.50 24.26
N LEU A 19 -47.04 -78.23 25.18
CA LEU A 19 -45.60 -78.13 25.41
C LEU A 19 -44.80 -78.60 24.20
N LEU A 20 -45.25 -79.63 23.48
CA LEU A 20 -44.66 -80.03 22.20
C LEU A 20 -44.83 -78.94 21.14
N PHE A 21 -46.01 -78.35 20.97
CA PHE A 21 -46.22 -77.21 20.06
C PHE A 21 -45.38 -76.00 20.45
N PHE A 22 -45.28 -75.70 21.74
CA PHE A 22 -44.52 -74.57 22.25
C PHE A 22 -43.02 -74.76 22.03
N THR A 23 -42.49 -75.95 22.32
CA THR A 23 -41.06 -76.26 22.19
C THR A 23 -40.61 -76.53 20.76
N PHE A 24 -41.43 -77.20 19.93
CA PHE A 24 -41.06 -77.57 18.56
C PHE A 24 -41.54 -76.59 17.48
N ILE A 25 -42.51 -75.72 17.77
CA ILE A 25 -43.05 -74.76 16.79
C ILE A 25 -42.89 -73.32 17.28
N PHE A 26 -43.36 -72.99 18.48
CA PHE A 26 -43.38 -71.59 18.95
C PHE A 26 -41.99 -71.02 19.27
N ILE A 27 -41.12 -71.76 19.96
CA ILE A 27 -39.74 -71.33 20.26
C ILE A 27 -38.89 -71.22 18.98
N PRO A 28 -38.90 -72.20 18.04
CA PRO A 28 -38.19 -72.05 16.77
C PRO A 28 -38.75 -70.91 15.91
N MET A 29 -40.07 -70.70 15.89
CA MET A 29 -40.70 -69.61 15.12
C MET A 29 -40.40 -68.23 15.71
N SER A 30 -40.41 -68.07 17.03
CA SER A 30 -40.06 -66.80 17.69
C SER A 30 -38.59 -66.45 17.50
N ASN A 31 -37.68 -67.44 17.60
CA ASN A 31 -36.27 -67.26 17.27
C ASN A 31 -36.08 -66.91 15.78
N TRP A 32 -36.81 -67.56 14.88
CA TRP A 32 -36.78 -67.24 13.45
C TRP A 32 -37.23 -65.79 13.19
N ILE A 33 -38.34 -65.35 13.79
CA ILE A 33 -38.83 -63.96 13.68
C ILE A 33 -37.82 -62.97 14.25
N LEU A 34 -37.23 -63.25 15.42
CA LEU A 34 -36.20 -62.40 16.02
C LEU A 34 -34.97 -62.29 15.12
N ASP A 35 -34.52 -63.38 14.51
CA ASP A 35 -33.41 -63.38 13.56
C ASP A 35 -33.74 -62.60 12.28
N GLN A 36 -35.00 -62.64 11.80
CA GLN A 36 -35.45 -61.81 10.69
C GLN A 36 -35.32 -60.31 11.00
N TYR A 37 -35.67 -59.89 12.22
CA TYR A 37 -35.51 -58.49 12.66
C TYR A 37 -34.04 -58.12 12.86
N ARG A 38 -33.25 -58.97 13.51
CA ARG A 38 -31.80 -58.78 13.67
C ARG A 38 -31.08 -58.65 12.33
N ALA A 39 -31.48 -59.43 11.32
CA ALA A 39 -30.95 -59.33 9.96
C ALA A 39 -31.20 -57.96 9.31
N SER A 40 -32.38 -57.37 9.50
CA SER A 40 -32.70 -56.04 8.99
C SER A 40 -31.86 -54.94 9.66
N VAL A 41 -31.68 -55.04 10.98
CA VAL A 41 -30.84 -54.10 11.74
C VAL A 41 -29.36 -54.24 11.35
N ALA A 42 -28.87 -55.48 11.24
CA ALA A 42 -27.50 -55.75 10.78
C ALA A 42 -27.27 -55.21 9.37
N ALA A 43 -28.24 -55.33 8.46
CA ALA A 43 -28.16 -54.78 7.13
C ALA A 43 -28.11 -53.24 7.12
N THR A 44 -28.94 -52.59 7.93
CA THR A 44 -28.94 -51.12 8.06
C THR A 44 -27.64 -50.60 8.67
N GLN A 45 -27.12 -51.28 9.68
CA GLN A 45 -25.82 -50.97 10.27
C GLN A 45 -24.70 -51.16 9.24
N ALA A 46 -24.70 -52.27 8.49
CA ALA A 46 -23.76 -52.55 7.42
C ALA A 46 -23.78 -51.48 6.33
N LYS A 47 -24.96 -50.96 5.96
CA LYS A 47 -25.11 -49.84 5.03
C LYS A 47 -24.46 -48.56 5.56
N ARG A 48 -24.64 -48.24 6.85
CA ARG A 48 -24.01 -47.08 7.49
C ARG A 48 -22.49 -47.22 7.56
N VAL A 49 -21.98 -48.43 7.84
CA VAL A 49 -20.54 -48.73 7.77
C VAL A 49 -20.05 -48.56 6.34
N GLN A 50 -20.75 -49.09 5.33
CA GLN A 50 -20.33 -48.96 3.92
C GLN A 50 -20.29 -47.50 3.46
N GLN A 51 -21.24 -46.66 3.89
CA GLN A 51 -21.19 -45.22 3.60
C GLN A 51 -19.94 -44.56 4.18
N ALA A 52 -19.59 -44.89 5.44
CA ALA A 52 -18.37 -44.39 6.07
C ALA A 52 -17.10 -44.93 5.40
N VAL A 53 -17.09 -46.21 5.01
CA VAL A 53 -16.01 -46.85 4.22
C VAL A 53 -15.78 -46.10 2.91
N ASN A 54 -16.84 -45.83 2.14
CA ASN A 54 -16.73 -45.14 0.86
C ASN A 54 -16.15 -43.73 1.02
N THR A 55 -16.62 -42.95 2.01
CA THR A 55 -16.06 -41.62 2.27
C THR A 55 -14.61 -41.68 2.75
N TYR A 56 -14.28 -42.63 3.63
CA TYR A 56 -12.91 -42.82 4.11
C TYR A 56 -11.94 -43.14 2.96
N ILE A 57 -12.32 -44.07 2.07
CA ILE A 57 -11.51 -44.43 0.90
C ILE A 57 -11.31 -43.22 -0.01
N LYS A 58 -12.37 -42.43 -0.24
CA LYS A 58 -12.31 -41.24 -1.09
C LYS A 58 -11.39 -40.15 -0.54
N ASP A 59 -11.49 -39.83 0.74
CA ASP A 59 -10.71 -38.76 1.35
C ASP A 59 -9.24 -39.15 1.58
N ASN A 60 -8.97 -40.45 1.75
CA ASN A 60 -7.64 -40.99 2.02
C ASN A 60 -7.07 -41.73 0.80
N HIS A 61 -7.55 -41.41 -0.40
CA HIS A 61 -7.21 -42.09 -1.65
C HIS A 61 -5.70 -42.27 -1.82
N ASP A 62 -4.93 -41.17 -1.72
CA ASP A 62 -3.48 -41.19 -1.96
C ASP A 62 -2.73 -42.02 -0.92
N THR A 63 -3.15 -41.94 0.34
CA THR A 63 -2.58 -42.75 1.43
C THR A 63 -2.84 -44.24 1.22
N ILE A 64 -4.05 -44.59 0.76
CA ILE A 64 -4.43 -45.98 0.48
C ILE A 64 -3.69 -46.49 -0.76
N ALA A 65 -3.64 -45.70 -1.84
CA ALA A 65 -2.95 -46.04 -3.08
C ALA A 65 -1.43 -46.17 -2.90
N ALA A 66 -0.84 -45.50 -1.90
CA ALA A 66 0.57 -45.71 -1.55
C ALA A 66 0.86 -47.11 -0.96
N THR A 67 -0.16 -47.84 -0.49
CA THR A 67 0.01 -49.12 0.24
C THR A 67 -0.70 -50.30 -0.44
N ALA A 68 -1.86 -50.06 -1.04
CA ALA A 68 -2.66 -51.05 -1.74
C ALA A 68 -2.01 -51.39 -3.10
N THR A 69 -1.99 -52.68 -3.45
CA THR A 69 -1.56 -53.15 -4.77
C THR A 69 -2.54 -54.20 -5.27
N ALA A 70 -2.29 -54.80 -6.43
CA ALA A 70 -3.08 -55.91 -6.94
C ALA A 70 -3.09 -57.13 -6.00
N THR A 71 -2.06 -57.30 -5.17
CA THR A 71 -1.90 -58.48 -4.30
C THR A 71 -1.82 -58.13 -2.81
N ASN A 72 -1.50 -56.90 -2.44
CA ASN A 72 -1.43 -56.43 -1.05
C ASN A 72 -2.60 -55.49 -0.75
N PRO A 73 -3.54 -55.86 0.14
CA PRO A 73 -4.64 -54.97 0.50
C PRO A 73 -4.23 -53.94 1.54
N PHE A 74 -4.82 -52.75 1.45
CA PHE A 74 -5.02 -51.88 2.62
C PHE A 74 -6.24 -52.37 3.41
N ILE A 75 -6.08 -52.58 4.72
CA ILE A 75 -7.10 -53.21 5.57
C ILE A 75 -7.51 -52.26 6.68
N PHE A 76 -8.82 -52.09 6.87
CA PHE A 76 -9.37 -51.33 8.00
C PHE A 76 -10.77 -51.83 8.38
N GLY A 77 -11.32 -51.30 9.48
CA GLY A 77 -12.65 -51.64 9.97
C GLY A 77 -13.25 -50.52 10.80
N VAL A 78 -14.33 -50.82 11.52
CA VAL A 78 -15.06 -49.83 12.33
C VAL A 78 -14.17 -49.04 13.30
N PRO A 79 -13.19 -49.62 14.02
CA PRO A 79 -12.32 -48.84 14.91
C PRO A 79 -11.55 -47.71 14.19
N GLN A 80 -11.04 -47.96 12.99
CA GLN A 80 -10.36 -46.95 12.17
C GLN A 80 -11.34 -45.83 11.77
N LEU A 81 -12.55 -46.20 11.35
CA LEU A 81 -13.59 -45.25 10.96
C LEU A 81 -14.03 -44.35 12.12
N ILE A 82 -14.09 -44.88 13.35
CA ILE A 82 -14.38 -44.08 14.55
C ILE A 82 -13.23 -43.11 14.85
N SER A 83 -11.99 -43.62 14.92
CA SER A 83 -10.81 -42.80 15.22
C SER A 83 -10.54 -41.71 14.19
N SER A 84 -10.94 -41.95 12.92
CA SER A 84 -10.79 -41.00 11.82
C SER A 84 -12.02 -40.08 11.64
N GLY A 85 -13.04 -40.19 12.50
CA GLY A 85 -14.21 -39.29 12.51
C GLY A 85 -15.33 -39.61 11.51
N TYR A 86 -15.27 -40.74 10.80
CA TYR A 86 -16.29 -41.16 9.83
C TYR A 86 -17.47 -41.91 10.48
N LEU A 87 -17.30 -42.39 11.71
CA LEU A 87 -18.36 -42.94 12.56
C LEU A 87 -18.32 -42.28 13.95
N PRO A 88 -19.47 -42.09 14.61
CA PRO A 88 -19.53 -41.42 15.91
C PRO A 88 -18.87 -42.25 17.01
N THR A 89 -18.33 -41.56 18.02
CA THR A 89 -17.86 -42.16 19.26
C THR A 89 -19.02 -42.91 19.94
N GLY A 90 -18.89 -44.23 20.08
CA GLY A 90 -19.96 -45.13 20.58
C GLY A 90 -20.64 -46.00 19.52
N PHE A 91 -20.28 -45.88 18.24
CA PHE A 91 -20.74 -46.83 17.21
C PHE A 91 -20.18 -48.24 17.51
N SER A 92 -21.06 -49.25 17.56
CA SER A 92 -20.66 -50.63 17.86
C SER A 92 -19.83 -51.24 16.72
N PRO A 93 -18.62 -51.81 17.00
CA PRO A 93 -17.83 -52.51 16.00
C PRO A 93 -18.39 -53.88 15.61
N GLN A 94 -19.29 -54.44 16.43
CA GLN A 94 -20.03 -55.66 16.12
C GLN A 94 -21.47 -55.38 15.71
N ASN A 95 -22.04 -56.27 14.90
CA ASN A 95 -23.46 -56.29 14.60
C ASN A 95 -24.25 -57.18 15.57
N GLY A 96 -25.57 -57.28 15.35
CA GLY A 96 -26.48 -58.11 16.15
C GLY A 96 -26.24 -59.63 16.11
N PHE A 97 -25.27 -60.10 15.33
CA PHE A 97 -24.79 -61.48 15.26
C PHE A 97 -23.34 -61.63 15.72
N SER A 98 -22.80 -60.60 16.40
CA SER A 98 -21.42 -60.52 16.87
C SER A 98 -20.36 -60.53 15.76
N ALA A 99 -20.74 -60.32 14.50
CA ALA A 99 -19.80 -60.19 13.39
C ALA A 99 -19.21 -58.77 13.35
N THR A 100 -17.94 -58.67 12.98
CA THR A 100 -17.20 -57.41 12.77
C THR A 100 -17.07 -57.08 11.29
N TYR A 101 -16.71 -55.85 10.95
CA TYR A 101 -16.53 -55.42 9.55
C TYR A 101 -15.05 -55.26 9.23
N GLN A 102 -14.56 -55.98 8.23
CA GLN A 102 -13.21 -55.84 7.69
C GLN A 102 -13.28 -55.42 6.23
N THR A 103 -12.88 -54.19 5.94
CA THR A 103 -12.73 -53.69 4.57
C THR A 103 -11.32 -53.99 4.08
N ARG A 104 -11.24 -54.49 2.85
CA ARG A 104 -9.97 -54.69 2.14
C ARG A 104 -10.02 -53.91 0.84
N VAL A 105 -9.02 -53.07 0.61
CA VAL A 105 -8.88 -52.23 -0.58
C VAL A 105 -7.65 -52.67 -1.37
N PHE A 106 -7.82 -52.93 -2.66
CA PHE A 106 -6.79 -53.32 -3.60
C PHE A 106 -6.68 -52.29 -4.71
N GLU A 107 -5.53 -52.25 -5.37
CA GLU A 107 -5.29 -51.42 -6.55
C GLU A 107 -4.83 -52.31 -7.71
N PRO A 108 -5.75 -53.03 -8.39
CA PRO A 108 -5.37 -53.88 -9.51
C PRO A 108 -4.90 -53.10 -10.74
N THR A 109 -5.29 -51.84 -10.84
CA THR A 109 -4.84 -50.90 -11.87
C THR A 109 -4.47 -49.59 -11.17
N ALA A 110 -3.39 -48.95 -11.60
CA ALA A 110 -2.91 -47.70 -11.01
C ALA A 110 -4.04 -46.66 -10.89
N ASN A 111 -4.17 -46.08 -9.69
CA ASN A 111 -5.22 -45.16 -9.26
C ASN A 111 -6.65 -45.69 -9.43
N LYS A 112 -6.87 -47.01 -9.39
CA LYS A 112 -8.22 -47.60 -9.39
C LYS A 112 -8.38 -48.55 -8.22
N LEU A 113 -9.01 -48.04 -7.17
CA LEU A 113 -9.23 -48.77 -5.94
C LEU A 113 -10.48 -49.66 -6.05
N ASN A 114 -10.31 -50.91 -5.67
CA ASN A 114 -11.35 -51.91 -5.50
C ASN A 114 -11.48 -52.26 -4.04
N SER A 115 -12.69 -52.25 -3.49
CA SER A 115 -12.88 -52.63 -2.09
C SER A 115 -13.97 -53.66 -1.89
N MET A 116 -13.80 -54.47 -0.85
CA MET A 116 -14.83 -55.36 -0.36
C MET A 116 -14.83 -55.35 1.16
N THR A 117 -16.00 -55.13 1.74
CA THR A 117 -16.23 -55.20 3.18
C THR A 117 -16.77 -56.58 3.52
N PHE A 118 -16.06 -57.29 4.37
CA PHE A 118 -16.40 -58.63 4.83
C PHE A 118 -16.99 -58.56 6.24
N LEU A 119 -18.10 -59.26 6.47
CA LEU A 119 -18.57 -59.55 7.82
C LEU A 119 -17.80 -60.75 8.36
N ASN A 120 -16.97 -60.52 9.37
CA ASN A 120 -16.04 -61.50 9.93
C ASN A 120 -16.45 -61.95 11.33
N GLY A 121 -16.36 -63.26 11.58
CA GLY A 121 -16.64 -63.86 12.88
C GLY A 121 -18.12 -63.80 13.25
N GLY A 122 -18.42 -63.95 14.55
CA GLY A 122 -19.78 -63.99 15.06
C GLY A 122 -20.44 -65.37 14.93
N VAL A 123 -21.77 -65.40 15.05
CA VAL A 123 -22.56 -66.63 14.92
C VAL A 123 -22.63 -67.05 13.45
N GLN A 124 -22.41 -68.34 13.18
CA GLN A 124 -22.53 -68.88 11.82
C GLN A 124 -23.96 -68.71 11.30
N LEU A 125 -24.11 -67.90 10.25
CA LEU A 125 -25.41 -67.61 9.64
C LEU A 125 -25.82 -68.75 8.72
N SER A 126 -27.12 -69.10 8.72
CA SER A 126 -27.67 -69.91 7.63
C SER A 126 -27.60 -69.10 6.32
N LYS A 127 -27.38 -69.78 5.18
CA LYS A 127 -27.35 -69.12 3.86
C LYS A 127 -28.61 -68.27 3.59
N SER A 128 -29.77 -68.70 4.09
CA SER A 128 -31.02 -67.94 3.97
C SER A 128 -30.98 -66.62 4.74
N LEU A 129 -30.43 -66.63 5.97
CA LEU A 129 -30.33 -65.44 6.81
C LEU A 129 -29.28 -64.47 6.26
N ALA A 130 -28.13 -64.98 5.82
CA ALA A 130 -27.09 -64.20 5.17
C ALA A 130 -27.61 -63.49 3.91
N ARG A 131 -28.37 -64.20 3.05
CA ARG A 131 -29.03 -63.58 1.88
C ARG A 131 -29.98 -62.45 2.27
N LYS A 132 -30.72 -62.58 3.38
CA LYS A 132 -31.60 -61.51 3.84
C LYS A 132 -30.82 -60.26 4.27
N ILE A 133 -29.69 -60.43 4.95
CA ILE A 133 -28.80 -59.31 5.28
C ILE A 133 -28.28 -58.67 3.99
N ALA A 134 -27.79 -59.46 3.04
CA ALA A 134 -27.31 -58.98 1.74
C ALA A 134 -28.38 -58.18 0.99
N ILE A 135 -29.61 -58.68 0.90
CA ILE A 135 -30.75 -57.98 0.28
C ILE A 135 -31.04 -56.66 1.02
N GLY A 136 -30.98 -56.66 2.35
CA GLY A 136 -31.22 -55.45 3.14
C GLY A 136 -30.13 -54.37 2.99
N ILE A 137 -28.89 -54.77 2.66
CA ILE A 137 -27.80 -53.83 2.37
C ILE A 137 -28.08 -53.11 1.05
N GLY A 138 -28.60 -53.83 0.06
CA GLY A 138 -28.98 -53.32 -1.25
C GLY A 138 -28.16 -53.93 -2.38
N ALA A 139 -28.01 -53.20 -3.49
CA ALA A 139 -27.36 -53.69 -4.70
C ALA A 139 -25.91 -54.17 -4.48
N ASP A 140 -25.22 -53.54 -3.53
CA ASP A 140 -23.82 -53.82 -3.18
C ASP A 140 -23.66 -55.03 -2.26
N GLY A 141 -24.72 -55.46 -1.58
CA GLY A 141 -24.69 -56.56 -0.62
C GLY A 141 -24.64 -57.91 -1.32
N GLY A 142 -23.87 -58.86 -0.76
CA GLY A 142 -23.73 -60.21 -1.29
C GLY A 142 -23.41 -61.25 -0.22
N ILE A 143 -23.29 -62.51 -0.64
CA ILE A 143 -22.84 -63.62 0.20
C ILE A 143 -21.73 -64.40 -0.50
N ILE A 144 -20.89 -65.08 0.28
CA ILE A 144 -19.89 -66.01 -0.24
C ILE A 144 -20.54 -67.38 -0.42
N ASP A 145 -20.46 -67.93 -1.62
CA ASP A 145 -20.83 -69.31 -1.93
C ASP A 145 -19.81 -69.94 -2.90
N ASN A 146 -19.28 -71.12 -2.55
CA ASN A 146 -18.26 -71.87 -3.29
C ASN A 146 -17.04 -71.01 -3.69
N GLY A 147 -16.50 -70.24 -2.75
CA GLY A 147 -15.33 -69.37 -3.00
C GLY A 147 -15.60 -68.15 -3.90
N VAL A 148 -16.87 -67.83 -4.16
CA VAL A 148 -17.28 -66.70 -5.00
C VAL A 148 -18.20 -65.78 -4.20
N ALA A 149 -17.92 -64.47 -4.24
CA ALA A 149 -18.82 -63.46 -3.71
C ALA A 149 -19.94 -63.17 -4.72
N GLN A 150 -21.19 -63.38 -4.32
CA GLN A 150 -22.37 -63.22 -5.16
C GLN A 150 -23.29 -62.16 -4.58
N GLY A 151 -23.62 -61.14 -5.38
CA GLY A 151 -24.56 -60.10 -5.02
C GLY A 151 -25.95 -60.62 -4.73
N ALA A 152 -26.71 -59.89 -3.93
CA ALA A 152 -28.10 -60.18 -3.63
C ALA A 152 -28.88 -60.36 -4.94
N LEU A 153 -29.65 -61.46 -5.04
CA LEU A 153 -30.41 -61.83 -6.25
C LEU A 153 -29.55 -62.00 -7.52
N GLY A 154 -28.24 -62.24 -7.39
CA GLY A 154 -27.34 -62.42 -8.52
C GLY A 154 -26.97 -61.13 -9.25
N SER A 155 -27.11 -59.96 -8.60
CA SER A 155 -26.83 -58.65 -9.19
C SER A 155 -25.38 -58.46 -9.66
N TRP A 156 -24.44 -59.18 -9.07
CA TRP A 156 -23.03 -59.21 -9.45
C TRP A 156 -22.38 -60.50 -8.97
N THR A 157 -21.21 -60.83 -9.51
CA THR A 157 -20.44 -61.99 -9.09
C THR A 157 -18.96 -61.64 -9.19
N MET A 158 -18.20 -61.88 -8.13
CA MET A 158 -16.76 -61.61 -8.08
C MET A 158 -16.02 -62.79 -7.45
N ASN A 159 -14.94 -63.23 -8.11
CA ASN A 159 -14.07 -64.24 -7.53
C ASN A 159 -13.29 -63.63 -6.36
N LEU A 160 -13.21 -64.33 -5.22
CA LEU A 160 -12.45 -63.86 -4.07
C LEU A 160 -10.96 -63.69 -4.38
N SER A 161 -10.43 -64.40 -5.40
CA SER A 161 -9.05 -64.20 -5.88
C SER A 161 -8.76 -62.76 -6.29
N SER A 162 -9.76 -62.03 -6.81
CA SER A 162 -9.64 -60.62 -7.19
C SER A 162 -9.52 -59.67 -5.99
N PHE A 163 -9.77 -60.18 -4.77
CA PHE A 163 -9.67 -59.46 -3.50
C PHE A 163 -8.71 -60.18 -2.55
N GLY A 164 -7.58 -60.65 -3.09
CA GLY A 164 -6.50 -61.29 -2.33
C GLY A 164 -6.86 -62.65 -1.75
N GLY A 165 -7.91 -63.30 -2.25
CA GLY A 165 -8.32 -64.65 -1.86
C GLY A 165 -8.90 -64.75 -0.45
N TYR A 166 -9.21 -63.64 0.20
CA TYR A 166 -9.71 -63.66 1.58
C TYR A 166 -11.12 -64.27 1.65
N ASN A 167 -11.27 -65.35 2.42
CA ASN A 167 -12.54 -66.03 2.64
C ASN A 167 -12.81 -66.21 4.14
N PRO A 168 -13.71 -65.43 4.76
CA PRO A 168 -14.10 -65.59 6.17
C PRO A 168 -15.00 -66.81 6.44
N GLY A 169 -15.43 -67.54 5.40
CA GLY A 169 -16.27 -68.73 5.50
C GLY A 169 -17.47 -68.69 4.56
N GLU A 170 -17.92 -69.87 4.13
CA GLU A 170 -19.10 -70.03 3.29
C GLU A 170 -20.37 -69.52 3.98
N GLY A 171 -21.19 -68.74 3.27
CA GLY A 171 -22.38 -68.06 3.81
C GLY A 171 -22.10 -66.74 4.52
N SER A 172 -20.84 -66.26 4.54
CA SER A 172 -20.51 -64.93 5.06
C SER A 172 -21.08 -63.82 4.18
N VAL A 173 -21.52 -62.73 4.79
CA VAL A 173 -22.03 -61.55 4.09
C VAL A 173 -20.87 -60.65 3.67
N VAL A 174 -20.94 -60.12 2.45
CA VAL A 174 -19.97 -59.19 1.89
C VAL A 174 -20.67 -57.97 1.31
N ILE A 175 -19.94 -56.87 1.18
CA ILE A 175 -20.41 -55.63 0.55
C ILE A 175 -19.35 -55.22 -0.47
N ALA A 176 -19.73 -55.17 -1.74
CA ALA A 176 -18.85 -54.71 -2.80
C ALA A 176 -18.77 -53.18 -2.78
N GLY A 177 -17.57 -52.63 -2.59
CA GLY A 177 -17.29 -51.26 -2.98
C GLY A 177 -16.93 -51.27 -4.46
N PHE A 178 -17.93 -51.11 -5.33
CA PHE A 178 -17.72 -51.01 -6.78
C PHE A 178 -16.71 -49.90 -7.08
N TYR A 179 -15.71 -50.22 -7.92
CA TYR A 179 -14.60 -49.36 -8.37
C TYR A 179 -14.86 -47.86 -8.14
N ASP A 180 -14.15 -47.28 -7.17
CA ASP A 180 -14.01 -45.83 -7.15
C ASP A 180 -12.94 -45.53 -8.21
N ASN A 181 -13.37 -45.20 -9.43
CA ASN A 181 -12.46 -44.73 -10.46
C ASN A 181 -11.72 -43.54 -9.84
N GLY A 182 -10.43 -43.72 -9.57
CA GLY A 182 -9.61 -42.74 -8.90
C GLY A 182 -9.93 -41.37 -9.44
N ILE A 183 -10.29 -40.50 -8.51
CA ILE A 183 -10.35 -39.09 -8.75
C ILE A 183 -11.41 -38.70 -9.82
N LYS A 184 -12.70 -38.88 -9.50
CA LYS A 184 -13.59 -37.74 -9.76
C LYS A 184 -13.30 -36.68 -8.70
N ILE A 185 -12.25 -35.87 -8.92
CA ILE A 185 -12.21 -34.54 -8.30
C ILE A 185 -13.54 -33.93 -8.71
N SER A 186 -14.42 -33.68 -7.74
CA SER A 186 -15.48 -32.74 -7.97
C SER A 186 -14.77 -31.39 -8.13
N ASP A 187 -14.40 -31.05 -9.37
CA ASP A 187 -13.62 -29.87 -9.79
C ASP A 187 -14.34 -28.54 -9.54
N TYR A 188 -15.39 -28.57 -8.73
CA TYR A 188 -16.21 -27.43 -8.41
C TYR A 188 -15.88 -26.96 -7.01
N LEU A 189 -15.32 -25.76 -6.95
CA LEU A 189 -15.39 -24.95 -5.75
C LEU A 189 -16.86 -24.57 -5.49
N TYR A 190 -17.61 -25.48 -4.88
CA TYR A 190 -18.99 -25.23 -4.49
C TYR A 190 -19.01 -24.52 -3.14
N ARG A 191 -19.21 -23.20 -3.16
CA ARG A 191 -19.38 -22.40 -1.95
C ARG A 191 -20.71 -21.66 -2.01
N LYS A 192 -21.62 -22.07 -1.14
CA LYS A 192 -22.78 -21.29 -0.73
C LYS A 192 -22.59 -20.96 0.74
N ALA A 193 -23.02 -19.76 1.13
CA ALA A 193 -23.00 -19.39 2.53
C ALA A 193 -23.82 -20.41 3.33
N VAL A 194 -23.22 -20.99 4.36
CA VAL A 194 -23.91 -21.82 5.34
C VAL A 194 -24.23 -20.93 6.55
N PRO A 195 -25.49 -20.52 6.77
CA PRO A 195 -25.86 -19.63 7.87
C PRO A 195 -25.50 -20.25 9.23
N GLY A 196 -24.95 -19.43 10.13
CA GLY A 196 -24.55 -19.86 11.48
C GLY A 196 -23.22 -20.65 11.55
N HIS A 197 -22.59 -20.93 10.41
CA HIS A 197 -21.38 -21.77 10.31
C HIS A 197 -20.23 -21.06 9.57
N PRO A 198 -19.56 -20.06 10.20
CA PRO A 198 -18.46 -19.32 9.56
C PRO A 198 -17.27 -20.19 9.15
N GLU A 199 -17.01 -21.28 9.87
CA GLU A 199 -15.97 -22.26 9.58
C GLU A 199 -16.19 -22.94 8.22
N LEU A 200 -17.43 -23.17 7.81
CA LEU A 200 -17.78 -23.76 6.52
C LEU A 200 -17.71 -22.75 5.37
N ASN A 201 -17.60 -21.46 5.68
CA ASN A 201 -17.48 -20.37 4.73
C ASN A 201 -16.03 -19.85 4.61
N THR A 202 -15.09 -20.43 5.35
CA THR A 202 -13.69 -19.98 5.46
C THR A 202 -12.73 -21.02 4.89
N MET A 203 -11.69 -20.59 4.19
CA MET A 203 -10.60 -21.48 3.77
C MET A 203 -9.65 -21.73 4.94
N SER A 204 -9.31 -22.99 5.21
CA SER A 204 -8.29 -23.36 6.19
C SER A 204 -6.86 -23.38 5.64
N THR A 205 -6.69 -23.14 4.34
CA THR A 205 -5.40 -23.08 3.63
C THR A 205 -5.47 -22.09 2.47
N SER A 206 -4.33 -21.78 1.84
CA SER A 206 -4.26 -20.89 0.69
C SER A 206 -4.98 -21.46 -0.54
N LEU A 207 -5.62 -20.58 -1.33
CA LEU A 207 -6.10 -20.93 -2.66
C LEU A 207 -4.99 -20.66 -3.67
N ASN A 208 -4.48 -21.71 -4.30
CA ASN A 208 -3.59 -21.56 -5.45
C ASN A 208 -4.44 -21.56 -6.73
N MET A 209 -4.40 -20.45 -7.48
CA MET A 209 -5.13 -20.32 -8.74
C MET A 209 -4.38 -20.91 -9.93
N GLY A 210 -3.12 -21.33 -9.80
CA GLY A 210 -2.35 -21.92 -10.89
C GLY A 210 -2.14 -20.99 -12.10
N GLY A 211 -2.14 -19.67 -11.88
CA GLY A 211 -2.06 -18.65 -12.94
C GLY A 211 -3.42 -18.27 -13.56
N ASN A 212 -4.53 -18.80 -13.04
CA ASN A 212 -5.87 -18.45 -13.50
C ASN A 212 -6.37 -17.14 -12.88
N ASN A 213 -7.31 -16.51 -13.58
CA ASN A 213 -7.91 -15.23 -13.18
C ASN A 213 -8.95 -15.39 -12.07
N ILE A 214 -9.13 -14.33 -11.29
CA ILE A 214 -10.31 -14.12 -10.46
C ILE A 214 -11.12 -13.01 -11.13
N SER A 215 -12.23 -13.37 -11.80
CA SER A 215 -13.08 -12.42 -12.51
C SER A 215 -14.27 -11.99 -11.66
N ASN A 216 -14.67 -10.71 -11.76
CA ASN A 216 -15.85 -10.14 -11.09
C ASN A 216 -15.84 -10.24 -9.55
N ALA A 217 -14.67 -10.19 -8.92
CA ALA A 217 -14.59 -10.01 -7.47
C ALA A 217 -15.00 -8.58 -7.11
N ALA A 218 -16.06 -8.42 -6.32
CA ALA A 218 -16.53 -7.10 -5.88
C ALA A 218 -15.53 -6.43 -4.91
N THR A 219 -14.99 -7.21 -3.97
CA THR A 219 -14.00 -6.75 -2.98
C THR A 219 -12.95 -7.83 -2.76
N THR A 220 -11.68 -7.45 -2.81
CA THR A 220 -10.55 -8.31 -2.46
C THR A 220 -9.73 -7.62 -1.37
N THR A 221 -9.88 -8.08 -0.13
CA THR A 221 -9.11 -7.56 1.01
C THR A 221 -7.91 -8.47 1.24
N THR A 222 -6.70 -7.92 1.21
CA THR A 222 -5.45 -8.66 1.46
C THR A 222 -4.55 -7.85 2.38
N THR A 223 -3.73 -8.53 3.19
CA THR A 223 -2.68 -7.87 3.97
C THR A 223 -1.54 -7.39 3.07
N ASN A 224 -1.20 -8.20 2.05
CA ASN A 224 -0.16 -7.90 1.08
C ASN A 224 -0.65 -8.27 -0.32
N LEU A 225 -0.56 -7.34 -1.25
CA LEU A 225 -0.71 -7.59 -2.68
C LEU A 225 0.67 -7.51 -3.33
N ASN A 226 1.23 -8.65 -3.70
CA ASN A 226 2.44 -8.71 -4.53
C ASN A 226 2.03 -8.91 -5.99
N ALA A 227 2.05 -7.83 -6.76
CA ALA A 227 1.66 -7.83 -8.16
C ALA A 227 2.78 -7.27 -9.03
N THR A 228 3.10 -7.96 -10.14
CA THR A 228 4.05 -7.44 -11.14
C THR A 228 3.50 -6.20 -11.83
N THR A 229 2.19 -6.17 -12.08
CA THR A 229 1.46 -5.06 -12.69
C THR A 229 0.12 -4.91 -12.01
N ALA A 230 -0.26 -3.67 -11.65
CA ALA A 230 -1.59 -3.35 -11.15
C ALA A 230 -2.16 -2.19 -11.97
N THR A 231 -3.23 -2.46 -12.72
CA THR A 231 -4.00 -1.43 -13.43
C THR A 231 -5.20 -1.09 -12.57
N VAL A 232 -5.18 0.09 -11.95
CA VAL A 232 -6.20 0.54 -11.00
C VAL A 232 -6.69 1.91 -11.43
N THR A 233 -8.02 2.12 -11.44
CA THR A 233 -8.62 3.41 -11.81
C THR A 233 -8.36 4.47 -10.73
N ASP A 234 -8.60 4.12 -9.48
CA ASP A 234 -8.45 5.00 -8.32
C ASP A 234 -7.63 4.35 -7.22
N ILE A 235 -6.61 5.05 -6.73
CA ILE A 235 -5.75 4.60 -5.64
C ILE A 235 -5.97 5.55 -4.46
N ASN A 236 -6.60 5.05 -3.40
CA ASN A 236 -6.67 5.74 -2.11
C ASN A 236 -5.66 5.07 -1.16
N ALA A 237 -4.46 5.64 -1.04
CA ALA A 237 -3.37 5.09 -0.24
C ALA A 237 -2.89 6.10 0.81
N THR A 238 -2.61 5.61 2.02
CA THR A 238 -2.03 6.44 3.09
C THR A 238 -0.57 6.77 2.84
N ASN A 239 0.17 5.85 2.21
CA ASN A 239 1.57 6.04 1.86
C ASN A 239 1.84 5.43 0.48
N VAL A 240 2.60 6.15 -0.34
CA VAL A 240 3.04 5.69 -1.66
C VAL A 240 4.55 5.82 -1.72
N ASN A 241 5.25 4.69 -1.66
CA ASN A 241 6.70 4.64 -1.86
C ASN A 241 6.99 4.07 -3.25
N SER A 242 7.25 4.94 -4.21
CA SER A 242 7.53 4.57 -5.60
C SER A 242 8.91 5.07 -6.02
N GLN A 243 9.62 4.27 -6.81
CA GLN A 243 10.87 4.71 -7.43
C GLN A 243 10.64 5.86 -8.43
N THR A 244 9.50 5.88 -9.11
CA THR A 244 9.12 6.96 -10.03
C THR A 244 7.61 7.11 -10.05
N THR A 245 7.15 8.34 -9.98
CA THR A 245 5.73 8.67 -10.10
C THR A 245 5.54 9.59 -11.31
N ARG A 246 4.69 9.18 -12.26
CA ARG A 246 4.28 10.00 -13.40
C ARG A 246 2.80 10.37 -13.25
N THR A 247 2.54 11.61 -12.86
CA THR A 247 1.18 12.15 -12.71
C THR A 247 0.81 12.93 -13.97
N VAL A 248 -0.28 12.54 -14.63
CA VAL A 248 -0.79 13.27 -15.82
C VAL A 248 -1.52 14.55 -15.41
N GLY A 249 -2.23 14.49 -14.28
CA GLY A 249 -2.94 15.63 -13.69
C GLY A 249 -2.11 16.40 -12.67
N GLU A 250 -2.80 17.01 -11.72
CA GLU A 250 -2.21 17.84 -10.68
C GLU A 250 -1.76 17.02 -9.47
N THR A 251 -0.85 17.58 -8.67
CA THR A 251 -0.44 17.02 -7.39
C THR A 251 -0.71 18.03 -6.29
N TYR A 252 -1.59 17.67 -5.35
CA TYR A 252 -1.93 18.49 -4.19
C TYR A 252 -1.28 17.90 -2.94
N THR A 253 -0.50 18.70 -2.21
CA THR A 253 0.18 18.28 -1.00
C THR A 253 -0.20 19.19 0.17
N GLY A 254 -0.65 18.60 1.29
CA GLY A 254 -0.89 19.37 2.52
C GLY A 254 0.40 19.66 3.32
N GLY A 255 1.52 19.06 2.94
CA GLY A 255 2.82 19.25 3.56
C GLY A 255 3.91 19.63 2.57
N TRP A 256 5.16 19.55 3.02
CA TRP A 256 6.33 19.87 2.20
C TRP A 256 6.49 18.93 1.01
N PHE A 257 6.75 19.51 -0.18
CA PHE A 257 7.32 18.77 -1.30
C PHE A 257 8.83 18.61 -1.07
N ARG A 258 9.28 17.38 -0.84
CA ARG A 258 10.68 17.09 -0.48
C ARG A 258 11.41 16.36 -1.60
N THR A 259 12.62 16.80 -1.87
CA THR A 259 13.59 16.15 -2.77
C THR A 259 14.78 15.71 -1.91
N THR A 260 15.37 14.56 -2.21
CA THR A 260 16.38 13.92 -1.34
C THR A 260 17.76 13.74 -1.98
N GLY A 261 17.91 14.11 -3.24
CA GLY A 261 19.20 14.14 -3.94
C GLY A 261 19.50 15.55 -4.46
N ASP A 262 20.50 15.65 -5.33
CA ASP A 262 21.00 16.93 -5.86
C ASP A 262 20.11 17.57 -6.95
N THR A 263 18.93 16.98 -7.17
CA THR A 263 17.92 17.43 -8.13
C THR A 263 16.82 18.21 -7.43
N GLY A 264 15.73 18.51 -8.15
CA GLY A 264 14.65 19.29 -7.57
C GLY A 264 13.43 19.32 -8.48
N TRP A 265 12.79 20.48 -8.55
CA TRP A 265 11.73 20.68 -9.52
C TRP A 265 12.33 20.91 -10.91
N TYR A 266 11.87 20.14 -11.89
CA TYR A 266 12.29 20.26 -13.29
C TYR A 266 11.07 20.28 -14.22
N SER A 267 11.03 21.28 -15.10
CA SER A 267 10.06 21.41 -16.17
C SER A 267 10.64 20.83 -17.45
N GLU A 268 10.21 19.61 -17.80
CA GLU A 268 10.69 18.88 -18.99
C GLU A 268 10.45 19.66 -20.29
N LYS A 269 9.26 20.26 -20.45
CA LYS A 269 8.89 21.01 -21.65
C LYS A 269 9.82 22.21 -21.94
N TRP A 270 10.28 22.90 -20.89
CA TRP A 270 11.02 24.16 -21.02
C TRP A 270 12.50 24.05 -20.62
N GLY A 271 12.93 22.87 -20.18
CA GLY A 271 14.31 22.60 -19.75
C GLY A 271 14.78 23.49 -18.60
N GLY A 272 13.88 23.79 -17.65
CA GLY A 272 14.12 24.71 -16.53
C GLY A 272 13.75 24.10 -15.19
N GLY A 273 14.07 24.76 -14.09
CA GLY A 273 13.86 24.16 -12.78
C GLY A 273 14.49 24.91 -11.62
N PHE A 274 14.32 24.35 -10.43
CA PHE A 274 15.05 24.71 -9.22
C PHE A 274 15.67 23.46 -8.61
N HIS A 275 16.94 23.52 -8.25
CA HIS A 275 17.65 22.41 -7.61
C HIS A 275 18.70 22.92 -6.62
N MET A 276 19.22 22.02 -5.79
CA MET A 276 20.28 22.31 -4.83
C MET A 276 21.38 21.27 -4.98
N THR A 277 22.64 21.71 -5.03
CA THR A 277 23.82 20.83 -5.07
C THR A 277 24.75 21.08 -3.88
N ASP A 278 24.33 21.94 -2.96
CA ASP A 278 24.95 22.23 -1.66
C ASP A 278 23.87 22.70 -0.67
N SER A 279 24.29 22.97 0.56
CA SER A 279 23.42 23.43 1.64
C SER A 279 23.02 24.91 1.56
N ASP A 280 23.65 25.68 0.68
CA ASP A 280 23.64 27.14 0.78
C ASP A 280 22.73 27.79 -0.27
N TRP A 281 22.65 27.20 -1.47
CA TRP A 281 21.99 27.83 -2.62
C TRP A 281 20.91 26.98 -3.27
N ILE A 282 19.72 27.57 -3.40
CA ILE A 282 18.74 27.18 -4.41
C ILE A 282 19.18 27.77 -5.75
N ARG A 283 19.32 26.92 -6.77
CA ARG A 283 19.81 27.30 -8.09
C ARG A 283 18.71 27.17 -9.12
N ALA A 284 18.59 28.16 -9.99
CA ALA A 284 17.82 28.02 -11.21
C ALA A 284 18.58 27.09 -12.18
N TYR A 285 17.94 26.00 -12.58
CA TYR A 285 18.54 25.02 -13.48
C TYR A 285 18.94 25.66 -14.82
N ASN A 286 20.12 25.32 -15.34
CA ASN A 286 20.73 25.94 -16.53
C ASN A 286 20.87 27.46 -16.46
N ASN A 287 21.05 28.03 -15.26
CA ASN A 287 21.17 29.48 -15.05
C ASN A 287 20.00 30.28 -15.63
N LYS A 288 18.79 29.69 -15.66
CA LYS A 288 17.61 30.41 -16.15
C LYS A 288 17.29 31.61 -15.25
N SER A 289 16.85 32.69 -15.88
CA SER A 289 16.39 33.89 -15.16
C SER A 289 15.09 33.63 -14.42
N ILE A 290 14.90 34.30 -13.29
CA ILE A 290 13.64 34.30 -12.53
C ILE A 290 12.88 35.58 -12.85
N TYR A 291 11.72 35.43 -13.48
CA TYR A 291 10.84 36.54 -13.82
C TYR A 291 9.63 36.55 -12.89
N THR A 292 9.37 37.69 -12.25
CA THR A 292 8.18 37.91 -11.44
C THR A 292 7.69 39.34 -11.63
N ALA A 293 6.37 39.51 -11.76
CA ALA A 293 5.74 40.83 -11.72
C ALA A 293 5.54 41.34 -10.28
N GLY A 294 5.68 40.46 -9.29
CA GLY A 294 5.56 40.79 -7.88
C GLY A 294 6.87 41.28 -7.26
N GLN A 295 6.88 41.36 -5.93
CA GLN A 295 8.05 41.75 -5.15
C GLN A 295 8.95 40.56 -4.85
N VAL A 296 10.27 40.80 -4.84
CA VAL A 296 11.25 39.89 -4.25
C VAL A 296 11.69 40.52 -2.94
N GLN A 297 11.31 39.91 -1.82
CA GLN A 297 11.77 40.30 -0.49
C GLN A 297 12.88 39.35 -0.05
N ALA A 298 14.07 39.90 0.20
CA ALA A 298 15.25 39.14 0.57
C ALA A 298 16.03 39.88 1.66
N GLY A 299 16.76 39.14 2.51
CA GLY A 299 17.63 39.75 3.51
C GLY A 299 18.83 40.46 2.88
N SER A 300 19.39 39.91 1.79
CA SER A 300 20.42 40.55 0.98
C SER A 300 20.25 40.21 -0.50
N ILE A 301 20.69 41.12 -1.38
CA ILE A 301 20.73 40.92 -2.83
C ILE A 301 22.17 41.17 -3.27
N GLN A 302 22.87 40.10 -3.66
CA GLN A 302 24.20 40.18 -4.25
C GLN A 302 24.09 39.91 -5.76
N SER A 303 24.52 40.88 -6.57
CA SER A 303 24.63 40.73 -8.02
C SER A 303 26.10 40.67 -8.42
N ASN A 304 26.48 39.66 -9.19
CA ASN A 304 27.81 39.58 -9.80
C ASN A 304 27.95 40.49 -11.04
N GLY A 305 26.87 41.21 -11.42
CA GLY A 305 26.83 42.14 -12.52
C GLY A 305 26.09 43.42 -12.14
N THR A 306 25.12 43.82 -12.95
CA THR A 306 24.35 45.05 -12.75
C THR A 306 23.04 44.80 -12.00
N ILE A 307 22.60 45.78 -11.22
CA ILE A 307 21.22 45.90 -10.76
C ILE A 307 20.59 47.05 -11.55
N GLN A 308 19.64 46.73 -12.45
CA GLN A 308 18.93 47.71 -13.25
C GLN A 308 17.49 47.86 -12.75
N SER A 309 17.05 49.10 -12.55
CA SER A 309 15.67 49.43 -12.23
C SER A 309 15.09 50.32 -13.33
N ASN A 310 13.95 49.92 -13.91
CA ASN A 310 13.20 50.77 -14.83
C ASN A 310 12.48 51.93 -14.12
N GLY A 311 12.29 51.80 -12.80
CA GLY A 311 11.73 52.84 -11.93
C GLY A 311 12.78 53.40 -10.97
N ARG A 312 12.34 53.82 -9.78
CA ARG A 312 13.23 54.36 -8.75
C ARG A 312 13.86 53.23 -7.92
N MET A 313 15.14 53.40 -7.57
CA MET A 313 15.76 52.67 -6.47
C MET A 313 15.61 53.50 -5.19
N THR A 314 14.97 52.96 -4.17
CA THR A 314 14.73 53.63 -2.88
C THR A 314 15.37 52.85 -1.75
N THR A 315 16.15 53.51 -0.92
CA THR A 315 16.74 52.96 0.32
C THR A 315 16.23 53.74 1.52
N ASN A 316 15.97 53.07 2.64
CA ASN A 316 15.50 53.74 3.85
C ASN A 316 16.63 54.46 4.61
N GLU A 317 17.87 54.00 4.46
CA GLU A 317 19.02 54.55 5.16
C GLU A 317 19.96 55.23 4.15
N PHE A 318 20.96 54.52 3.61
CA PHE A 318 21.96 55.09 2.70
C PHE A 318 22.25 54.19 1.50
N VAL A 319 22.74 54.78 0.41
CA VAL A 319 23.35 54.06 -0.71
C VAL A 319 24.87 54.15 -0.56
N GLN A 320 25.52 53.00 -0.36
CA GLN A 320 26.99 52.93 -0.29
C GLN A 320 27.57 52.64 -1.68
N ILE A 321 28.45 53.52 -2.15
CA ILE A 321 29.21 53.34 -3.39
C ILE A 321 30.64 52.98 -3.02
N ASN A 322 31.05 51.74 -3.27
CA ASN A 322 32.40 51.30 -2.89
C ASN A 322 33.48 51.78 -3.85
N GLY A 323 33.16 51.92 -5.14
CA GLY A 323 34.09 52.39 -6.17
C GLY A 323 34.59 53.81 -5.89
N VAL A 324 35.90 54.00 -6.02
CA VAL A 324 36.56 55.30 -5.86
C VAL A 324 36.91 55.86 -7.23
N ALA A 325 36.55 57.12 -7.46
CA ALA A 325 36.89 57.88 -8.65
C ALA A 325 37.79 59.08 -8.28
N ILE A 326 38.59 59.52 -9.25
CA ILE A 326 39.51 60.65 -9.10
C ILE A 326 38.92 61.83 -9.86
N VAL A 327 38.88 63.01 -9.24
CA VAL A 327 38.43 64.25 -9.85
C VAL A 327 39.26 64.56 -11.11
N GLY A 328 38.59 64.92 -12.21
CA GLY A 328 39.21 65.12 -13.52
C GLY A 328 39.50 63.83 -14.29
N GLY A 329 39.39 62.67 -13.66
CA GLY A 329 39.49 61.36 -14.32
C GLY A 329 38.34 61.13 -15.28
N THR A 330 38.57 60.32 -16.33
CA THR A 330 37.58 60.00 -17.35
C THR A 330 36.44 59.14 -16.79
N CYS A 331 35.22 59.36 -17.27
CA CYS A 331 34.04 58.59 -16.88
C CYS A 331 33.04 58.47 -18.04
N SER A 332 32.25 57.40 -18.04
CA SER A 332 31.17 57.18 -19.01
C SER A 332 30.15 56.19 -18.44
N PRO A 333 28.85 56.35 -18.75
CA PRO A 333 28.24 57.50 -19.42
C PRO A 333 28.16 58.73 -18.50
N ASN A 334 27.82 59.89 -19.08
CA ASN A 334 27.46 61.06 -18.28
C ASN A 334 26.26 60.74 -17.37
N GLY A 335 26.24 61.33 -16.18
CA GLY A 335 25.17 61.14 -15.19
C GLY A 335 25.46 60.09 -14.12
N LEU A 336 26.58 59.37 -14.19
CA LEU A 336 27.00 58.50 -13.09
C LEU A 336 27.26 59.30 -11.82
N VAL A 337 26.88 58.72 -10.69
CA VAL A 337 27.20 59.22 -9.34
C VAL A 337 28.25 58.29 -8.74
N GLY A 338 29.29 58.87 -8.16
CA GLY A 338 30.40 58.15 -7.54
C GLY A 338 30.91 58.86 -6.30
N ARG A 339 32.05 58.41 -5.78
CA ARG A 339 32.74 59.10 -4.68
C ARG A 339 34.25 59.17 -4.89
N ASP A 340 34.89 60.12 -4.23
CA ASP A 340 36.34 60.11 -4.05
C ASP A 340 36.78 59.21 -2.87
N ALA A 341 38.10 59.13 -2.64
CA ALA A 341 38.69 58.32 -1.58
C ALA A 341 38.26 58.75 -0.17
N SER A 342 37.90 60.04 0.01
CA SER A 342 37.46 60.62 1.28
C SER A 342 35.95 60.52 1.49
N GLY A 343 35.19 60.04 0.50
CA GLY A 343 33.74 59.94 0.54
C GLY A 343 32.98 61.13 -0.05
N GLY A 344 33.67 62.09 -0.67
CA GLY A 344 33.04 63.22 -1.36
C GLY A 344 32.27 62.76 -2.60
N ILE A 345 31.04 63.25 -2.79
CA ILE A 345 30.20 62.88 -3.94
C ILE A 345 30.80 63.45 -5.22
N LEU A 346 30.88 62.59 -6.25
CA LEU A 346 31.29 62.93 -7.59
C LEU A 346 30.16 62.68 -8.59
N SER A 347 30.11 63.50 -9.64
CA SER A 347 29.20 63.35 -10.76
C SER A 347 29.99 63.29 -12.06
N CYS A 348 29.69 62.30 -12.91
CA CYS A 348 30.27 62.20 -14.24
C CYS A 348 29.60 63.21 -15.18
N GLN A 349 30.36 64.19 -15.64
CA GLN A 349 29.84 65.28 -16.49
C GLN A 349 30.83 65.59 -17.61
N SER A 350 30.34 65.61 -18.85
CA SER A 350 31.17 65.84 -20.05
C SER A 350 32.36 64.86 -20.15
N GLY A 351 32.15 63.61 -19.74
CA GLY A 351 33.16 62.55 -19.80
C GLY A 351 34.21 62.59 -18.68
N VAL A 352 34.07 63.46 -17.68
CA VAL A 352 35.00 63.55 -16.54
C VAL A 352 34.31 63.60 -15.19
N TRP A 353 34.93 63.03 -14.16
CA TRP A 353 34.46 63.09 -12.78
C TRP A 353 34.63 64.49 -12.21
N LYS A 354 33.53 65.13 -11.82
CA LYS A 354 33.54 66.44 -11.17
C LYS A 354 33.10 66.32 -9.72
N SER A 355 33.73 67.09 -8.84
CA SER A 355 33.32 67.22 -7.44
C SER A 355 32.16 68.20 -7.31
N THR A 356 31.23 67.91 -6.40
CA THR A 356 30.15 68.84 -6.04
C THR A 356 30.56 69.83 -4.95
N ASN A 357 31.77 69.71 -4.41
CA ASN A 357 32.26 70.61 -3.38
C ASN A 357 32.56 71.99 -3.97
N PHE A 358 31.79 72.98 -3.53
CA PHE A 358 32.06 74.39 -3.76
C PHE A 358 33.06 74.88 -2.73
N SER A 359 34.34 75.02 -3.11
CA SER A 359 35.33 75.70 -2.27
C SER A 359 35.48 77.14 -2.76
N LEU A 360 35.16 78.12 -1.90
CA LEU A 360 35.56 79.51 -2.09
C LEU A 360 36.97 79.69 -1.55
N ARG A 361 37.90 80.07 -2.41
CA ARG A 361 39.24 80.50 -1.99
C ARG A 361 39.35 82.00 -2.19
N VAL A 362 39.98 82.72 -1.26
CA VAL A 362 40.25 84.15 -1.43
C VAL A 362 41.19 84.29 -2.63
N GLY A 363 40.65 84.82 -3.73
CA GLY A 363 41.40 85.09 -4.95
C GLY A 363 42.07 86.46 -4.92
N ALA A 364 41.48 87.43 -4.22
CA ALA A 364 42.05 88.76 -4.03
C ALA A 364 41.43 89.47 -2.82
N THR A 365 42.15 90.46 -2.30
CA THR A 365 41.66 91.40 -1.27
C THR A 365 41.86 92.83 -1.74
N PHE A 366 40.93 93.72 -1.39
CA PHE A 366 40.93 95.12 -1.80
C PHE A 366 40.64 96.03 -0.61
N GLN A 367 41.28 97.19 -0.59
CA GLN A 367 40.93 98.29 0.31
C GLN A 367 40.39 99.45 -0.53
N VAL A 368 39.17 99.90 -0.24
CA VAL A 368 38.53 101.02 -0.96
C VAL A 368 38.35 102.19 -0.01
N TRP A 369 39.12 103.27 -0.24
CA TRP A 369 39.15 104.46 0.58
C TRP A 369 37.98 105.41 0.28
N PRO A 370 37.69 106.38 1.16
CA PRO A 370 36.59 107.35 0.97
C PRO A 370 36.66 108.06 -0.38
N GLY A 371 35.51 108.21 -1.04
CA GLY A 371 35.39 108.86 -2.35
C GLY A 371 35.81 107.99 -3.54
N GLN A 372 36.24 106.74 -3.32
CA GLN A 372 36.68 105.85 -4.40
C GLN A 372 35.57 104.93 -4.90
N THR A 373 35.58 104.72 -6.21
CA THR A 373 34.85 103.64 -6.90
C THR A 373 35.88 102.78 -7.62
N VAL A 374 35.94 101.49 -7.27
CA VAL A 374 36.93 100.53 -7.78
C VAL A 374 36.22 99.35 -8.43
N ASN A 375 36.63 99.03 -9.67
CA ASN A 375 36.27 97.77 -10.32
C ASN A 375 37.21 96.68 -9.80
N LEU A 376 36.66 95.72 -9.09
CA LEU A 376 37.43 94.68 -8.40
C LEU A 376 37.87 93.57 -9.36
N GLY A 377 37.12 93.34 -10.45
CA GLY A 377 37.38 92.28 -11.42
C GLY A 377 36.42 91.10 -11.31
N ARG A 378 36.78 89.96 -11.92
CA ARG A 378 35.90 88.78 -12.03
C ARG A 378 36.09 87.80 -10.89
N PHE A 379 35.06 87.63 -10.06
CA PHE A 379 35.05 86.74 -8.91
C PHE A 379 33.68 86.11 -8.72
N LYS A 380 33.62 84.94 -8.07
CA LYS A 380 32.34 84.29 -7.73
C LYS A 380 31.57 85.05 -6.67
N LEU A 381 32.29 85.66 -5.73
CA LEU A 381 31.72 86.41 -4.62
C LEU A 381 32.72 87.44 -4.13
N CYS A 382 32.31 88.68 -3.91
CA CYS A 382 33.08 89.64 -3.12
C CYS A 382 32.27 90.05 -1.88
N ILE A 383 32.90 90.06 -0.72
CA ILE A 383 32.28 90.41 0.56
C ILE A 383 33.06 91.56 1.17
N ASN A 384 32.34 92.58 1.65
CA ASN A 384 32.92 93.56 2.54
C ASN A 384 33.06 92.95 3.94
N THR A 385 34.29 92.63 4.30
CA THR A 385 34.67 91.96 5.56
C THR A 385 35.02 92.93 6.69
N TYR A 386 35.11 94.23 6.40
CA TYR A 386 35.43 95.24 7.40
C TYR A 386 34.37 96.35 7.37
N ARG A 387 33.56 96.40 8.44
CA ARG A 387 32.61 97.48 8.74
C ARG A 387 32.88 97.94 10.17
N ILE A 388 32.95 99.25 10.41
CA ILE A 388 33.07 99.80 11.78
C ILE A 388 31.93 100.78 12.08
N ASP A 389 31.31 100.48 13.23
CA ASP A 389 30.43 101.21 14.15
C ASP A 389 29.29 102.08 13.60
N GLY A 390 28.07 101.57 13.79
CA GLY A 390 26.81 102.11 13.29
C GLY A 390 26.31 103.38 13.98
N ARG A 391 27.10 104.46 13.96
CA ARG A 391 26.64 105.78 14.41
C ARG A 391 26.57 106.86 13.32
N GLU A 392 26.88 106.56 12.07
CA GLU A 392 26.94 107.57 11.00
C GLU A 392 26.36 107.08 9.66
N MET A 393 25.82 108.00 8.85
CA MET A 393 25.32 107.70 7.49
C MET A 393 26.48 107.39 6.55
N ALA A 394 26.73 106.11 6.31
CA ALA A 394 27.70 105.62 5.32
C ALA A 394 26.97 104.99 4.13
N LEU A 395 27.10 105.58 2.94
CA LEU A 395 26.66 104.94 1.69
C LEU A 395 27.86 104.14 1.12
N THR A 396 27.92 102.85 1.43
CA THR A 396 28.89 101.91 0.85
C THR A 396 28.17 100.92 -0.04
N GLU A 397 28.63 100.76 -1.28
CA GLU A 397 28.07 99.85 -2.27
C GLU A 397 29.11 98.77 -2.62
N LEU A 398 28.71 97.50 -2.62
CA LEU A 398 29.47 96.39 -3.17
C LEU A 398 28.51 95.51 -3.96
N ILE A 399 28.60 95.57 -5.29
CA ILE A 399 27.61 94.92 -6.17
C ILE A 399 28.29 94.19 -7.34
N PRO A 400 27.68 93.09 -7.83
CA PRO A 400 27.99 92.58 -9.15
C PRO A 400 27.48 93.57 -10.21
N THR A 401 28.22 93.69 -11.31
CA THR A 401 27.91 94.59 -12.44
C THR A 401 27.42 93.86 -13.68
N ASP A 402 27.49 92.52 -13.68
CA ASP A 402 26.97 91.63 -14.72
C ASP A 402 26.42 90.32 -14.11
N ALA A 403 25.81 89.50 -14.95
CA ALA A 403 25.31 88.18 -14.57
C ALA A 403 26.47 87.15 -14.49
N PRO A 404 26.33 86.10 -13.66
CA PRO A 404 27.37 85.06 -13.54
C PRO A 404 27.57 84.27 -14.83
N ASP A 405 28.83 83.92 -15.13
CA ASP A 405 29.18 83.01 -16.23
C ASP A 405 28.93 81.52 -15.90
N THR A 406 29.31 80.62 -16.81
CA THR A 406 29.17 79.16 -16.64
C THR A 406 29.96 78.59 -15.47
N ASN A 407 30.94 79.33 -14.94
CA ASN A 407 31.71 78.97 -13.75
C ASN A 407 31.28 79.78 -12.52
N GLY A 408 30.24 80.62 -12.63
CA GLY A 408 29.71 81.44 -11.53
C GLY A 408 30.45 82.75 -11.28
N ASN A 409 31.38 83.19 -12.14
CA ASN A 409 32.10 84.44 -11.93
C ASN A 409 31.33 85.66 -12.47
N MET A 410 31.41 86.78 -11.76
CA MET A 410 30.83 88.08 -12.09
C MET A 410 31.88 89.18 -11.95
N ASN A 411 31.74 90.26 -12.71
CA ASN A 411 32.48 91.51 -12.51
C ASN A 411 31.93 92.25 -11.28
N TRP A 412 32.79 92.59 -10.32
CA TRP A 412 32.42 93.29 -9.10
C TRP A 412 32.87 94.74 -9.08
N ARG A 413 32.05 95.62 -8.50
CA ARG A 413 32.39 97.02 -8.24
C ARG A 413 32.12 97.37 -6.78
N ALA A 414 33.02 98.15 -6.20
CA ALA A 414 32.87 98.70 -4.87
C ALA A 414 32.93 100.23 -4.91
N MET A 415 32.06 100.89 -4.15
CA MET A 415 32.06 102.33 -3.95
C MET A 415 32.00 102.63 -2.46
N ASN A 416 32.95 103.42 -1.99
CA ASN A 416 32.96 103.95 -0.63
C ASN A 416 32.64 105.45 -0.68
N ALA A 417 31.37 105.82 -0.45
CA ALA A 417 30.94 107.21 -0.46
C ALA A 417 30.98 107.87 0.94
N THR A 418 31.73 107.31 1.89
CA THR A 418 31.93 107.94 3.20
C THR A 418 32.75 109.24 3.07
N GLN A 419 32.57 110.17 4.01
CA GLN A 419 33.26 111.48 4.01
C GLN A 419 34.46 111.52 4.97
N TYR A 420 34.75 110.43 5.69
CA TYR A 420 35.75 110.42 6.75
C TYR A 420 37.03 109.72 6.28
N SER A 421 38.14 110.45 6.29
CA SER A 421 39.43 110.04 5.72
C SER A 421 40.03 108.76 6.31
N SER A 422 39.61 108.33 7.50
CA SER A 422 40.09 107.11 8.16
C SER A 422 39.28 105.83 7.82
N TYR A 423 38.16 105.92 7.08
CA TYR A 423 37.27 104.77 6.83
C TYR A 423 37.49 104.13 5.46
N TYR A 424 37.96 102.87 5.43
CA TYR A 424 38.05 102.09 4.20
C TYR A 424 37.15 100.84 4.25
N MET A 425 36.71 100.38 3.08
CA MET A 425 36.07 99.06 2.93
C MET A 425 37.16 98.00 2.75
N GLY A 426 37.15 96.96 3.59
CA GLY A 426 38.02 95.80 3.44
C GLY A 426 37.27 94.69 2.72
N ILE A 427 37.60 94.43 1.45
CA ILE A 427 36.82 93.53 0.58
C ILE A 427 37.63 92.27 0.30
N HIS A 428 37.03 91.10 0.53
CA HIS A 428 37.59 89.81 0.14
C HIS A 428 36.78 89.24 -1.04
N CYS A 429 37.48 88.93 -2.12
CA CYS A 429 36.90 88.36 -3.32
C CYS A 429 37.34 86.90 -3.49
N PHE A 430 36.39 86.03 -3.82
CA PHE A 430 36.54 84.58 -3.84
C PHE A 430 36.36 84.00 -5.24
N ILE A 431 37.16 82.98 -5.56
CA ILE A 431 37.12 82.19 -6.81
C ILE A 431 36.70 80.74 -6.56
#